data_AF-A0A924A695-F1
#
_entry.id   AF-A0A924A695-F1
#
_cell.length_a   1.000
_cell.length_b   1.000
_cell.length_c   1.000
_cell.angle_alpha   90.00
_cell.angle_beta   90.00
_cell.angle_gamma   90.00
#
_symmetry.space_group_name_H-M   'P 1'
#
loop_
_entity.id
_entity.type
_entity.pdbx_description
1 polymer ?
#
loop_
_entity_poly.entity_id
_entity_poly.type
_entity_poly.pdbx_seq_one_letter_code
_entity_poly.pdbx_strand_id
1 'polypeptide(L)' 'MSLNKALLNLKFDKRLLDLNVKMGRVTQEEMDANDKTLPDLEAQSEKLDIEKEDKDLI' A
#
# COMPACT_ATOMS: atom_id res chain seq x y z
N MET A 1 14.30 9.76 -11.43
CA MET A 1 13.48 9.74 -10.19
C MET A 1 12.90 11.13 -9.97
N SER A 2 11.57 11.29 -10.07
CA SER A 2 10.90 12.59 -9.89
C SER A 2 10.58 12.83 -8.40
N LEU A 3 10.81 14.04 -7.89
CA LEU A 3 10.51 14.46 -6.52
C LEU A 3 9.04 14.16 -6.12
N ASN A 4 8.12 14.37 -7.05
CA ASN A 4 6.69 14.10 -6.84
C ASN A 4 6.42 12.61 -6.61
N LYS A 5 7.17 11.73 -7.27
CA LYS A 5 7.07 10.28 -7.08
C LYS A 5 7.64 9.83 -5.73
N ALA A 6 8.70 10.50 -5.26
CA ALA A 6 9.26 10.26 -3.93
C ALA A 6 8.30 10.71 -2.81
N LEU A 7 7.60 11.84 -2.98
CA LEU A 7 6.58 12.33 -2.05
C LEU A 7 5.35 11.43 -1.97
N LEU A 8 4.93 10.84 -3.09
CA LEU A 8 3.85 9.84 -3.10
C LEU A 8 4.23 8.58 -2.30
N ASN A 9 5.48 8.12 -2.44
CA ASN A 9 5.97 6.95 -1.72
C ASN A 9 6.15 7.20 -0.21
N LEU A 10 6.41 8.44 0.20
CA LEU A 10 6.51 8.83 1.62
C LEU A 10 5.20 8.64 2.38
N LYS A 11 4.03 8.73 1.71
CA LYS A 11 2.72 8.46 2.34
C LYS A 11 2.57 7.01 2.80
N PHE A 12 3.29 6.10 2.17
CA PHE A 12 3.27 4.67 2.47
C PHE A 12 4.54 4.22 3.21
N ASP A 13 5.36 5.16 3.68
CA ASP A 13 6.59 4.84 4.40
C ASP A 13 6.26 4.40 5.82
N LYS A 14 6.38 3.08 6.06
CA LYS A 14 6.17 2.43 7.36
C LYS A 14 6.95 3.11 8.49
N ARG A 15 8.13 3.66 8.22
CA ARG A 15 8.98 4.30 9.23
C ARG A 15 8.37 5.61 9.75
N LEU A 16 7.65 6.33 8.89
CA LEU A 16 6.97 7.58 9.23
C LEU A 16 5.74 7.30 10.10
N LEU A 17 5.07 6.19 9.80
CA LEU A 17 3.94 5.69 10.57
C LEU A 17 4.38 5.22 11.96
N ASP A 18 5.43 4.40 12.04
CA ASP A 18 6.06 3.96 13.29
C ASP A 18 6.54 5.15 14.14
N LEU A 19 7.08 6.19 13.50
CA LEU A 19 7.51 7.41 14.17
C LEU A 19 6.31 8.16 14.78
N ASN A 20 5.20 8.29 14.05
CA ASN A 20 4.01 8.97 14.55
C ASN A 20 3.37 8.22 15.72
N VAL A 21 3.38 6.89 15.70
CA VAL A 21 2.94 6.06 16.84
C VAL A 21 3.86 6.24 18.05
N LYS A 22 5.19 6.18 17.86
CA LYS A 22 6.17 6.40 18.94
C LYS A 22 6.10 7.81 19.54
N MET A 23 5.75 8.80 18.73
CA MET A 23 5.58 10.19 19.16
C MET A 23 4.21 10.44 19.81
N GLY A 24 3.33 9.43 19.88
CA GLY A 24 1.99 9.54 20.44
C GLY A 24 1.04 10.44 19.63
N ARG A 25 1.37 10.70 18.36
CA ARG A 25 0.55 11.52 17.45
C ARG A 25 -0.63 10.76 16.87
N VAL A 26 -0.50 9.44 16.82
CA VAL A 26 -1.53 8.49 16.37
C VAL A 26 -1.55 7.35 17.37
N THR A 27 -2.73 7.00 17.87
CA THR A 27 -2.91 5.84 18.74
C THR A 27 -3.01 4.57 17.91
N GLN A 28 -2.68 3.42 18.50
CA GLN A 28 -2.79 2.13 17.80
C GLN A 28 -4.24 1.85 17.37
N GLU A 29 -5.22 2.29 18.17
CA GLU A 29 -6.64 2.11 17.88
C GLU A 29 -7.10 2.90 16.64
N GLU A 30 -6.61 4.14 16.48
CA GLU A 30 -6.89 4.96 15.29
C GLU A 30 -6.26 4.37 14.02
N MET A 31 -5.07 3.78 14.17
CA MET A 31 -4.38 3.04 13.11
C MET A 31 -5.21 1.83 12.65
N ASP A 32 -5.62 0.99 13.59
CA ASP A 32 -6.40 -0.22 13.31
C ASP A 32 -7.79 0.11 12.73
N ALA A 33 -8.38 1.23 13.14
CA ALA A 33 -9.63 1.73 12.58
C ALA A 33 -9.44 2.20 11.13
N ASN A 34 -8.35 2.91 10.84
CA ASN A 34 -8.03 3.38 9.49
C ASN A 34 -7.76 2.21 8.54
N ASP A 35 -7.00 1.19 8.98
CA ASP A 35 -6.72 0.00 8.18
C ASP A 35 -7.99 -0.77 7.78
N LYS A 36 -9.00 -0.83 8.68
CA LYS A 36 -10.30 -1.45 8.38
C LYS A 36 -11.12 -0.67 7.35
N THR A 37 -10.88 0.63 7.18
CA THR A 37 -11.59 1.46 6.19
C THR A 37 -10.92 1.44 4.82
N LEU A 38 -9.68 0.95 4.73
CA LEU A 38 -8.98 0.87 3.46
C LEU A 38 -9.54 -0.28 2.61
N PRO A 39 -9.78 -0.05 1.31
CA PRO A 39 -10.21 -1.10 0.41
C PRO A 39 -9.07 -2.11 0.21
N ASP A 40 -9.44 -3.39 0.17
CA ASP A 40 -8.52 -4.46 -0.23
C ASP A 40 -8.25 -4.38 -1.74
N LEU A 41 -7.11 -3.78 -2.08
CA LEU A 41 -6.67 -3.61 -3.46
C LEU A 41 -6.21 -4.93 -4.10
N GLU A 42 -5.80 -5.93 -3.31
CA GLU A 42 -5.44 -7.25 -3.86
C GLU A 42 -6.67 -8.00 -4.36
N ALA A 43 -7.78 -7.91 -3.62
CA ALA A 43 -9.06 -8.47 -4.05
C ALA A 43 -9.65 -7.76 -5.27
N GLN A 44 -9.30 -6.48 -5.47
CA GLN A 44 -9.76 -5.66 -6.60
C GLN A 44 -8.82 -5.73 -7.82
N SER A 45 -7.65 -6.35 -7.68
CA SER A 45 -6.71 -6.52 -8.78
C SER A 45 -7.10 -7.71 -9.64
N GLU A 46 -7.22 -7.50 -10.95
CA GLU A 46 -7.26 -8.59 -11.90
C GLU A 46 -5.94 -9.36 -11.80
N LYS A 47 -6.02 -10.66 -11.48
CA LYS A 47 -4.85 -11.53 -11.39
C LYS A 47 -4.40 -11.84 -12.82
N LEU A 48 -3.27 -11.27 -13.23
CA LEU A 48 -2.62 -11.64 -14.48
C LEU A 48 -1.97 -13.02 -14.31
N ASP A 49 -2.60 -14.04 -14.87
CA ASP A 49 -2.01 -15.38 -15.01
C ASP A 49 -0.96 -15.36 -16.11
N ILE A 50 0.30 -15.15 -15.73
CA ILE A 50 1.45 -15.07 -16.65
C ILE A 50 1.59 -16.37 -17.49
N GLU A 51 1.15 -17.52 -16.96
CA GLU A 51 1.21 -18.82 -17.66
C GLU A 51 0.23 -18.95 -18.85
N LYS A 52 -0.77 -18.08 -18.96
CA LYS A 52 -1.72 -18.10 -20.10
C LYS A 52 -1.21 -17.33 -21.31
N GLU A 53 -0.46 -16.24 -21.10
CA GLU A 53 0.02 -15.39 -22.19
C GLU A 53 1.00 -16.09 -23.14
N ASP A 54 1.76 -17.08 -22.66
CA ASP A 54 2.70 -17.84 -23.50
C ASP A 54 2.02 -18.82 -24.46
N LYS A 55 0.75 -19.20 -24.23
CA LYS A 55 0.03 -20.16 -25.09
C LYS A 55 -0.72 -19.53 -26.25
N ASP A 56 -1.03 -18.24 -26.16
CA ASP A 56 -1.73 -17.50 -27.21
C ASP A 56 -0.76 -16.86 -28.23
N LEU A 57 0.55 -17.10 -28.08
CA LEU A 57 1.62 -16.63 -28.97
C LEU A 57 2.22 -17.74 -29.87
N ILE A 58 1.62 -18.94 -29.93
CA ILE A 58 2.05 -20.06 -30.79
C ILE A 58 1.01 -20.35 -31.88
#